data_AF-A0AAI9XWC6-F1
#
_entry.id   AF-A0AAI9XWC6-F1
#
_cell.length_a   1.000
_cell.length_b   1.000
_cell.length_c   1.000
_cell.angle_alpha   90.00
_cell.angle_beta   90.00
_cell.angle_gamma   90.00
#
_symmetry.space_group_name_H-M   'P 1'
#
loop_
_entity.id
_entity.type
_entity.pdbx_description
1 polymer ?
#
loop_
_entity_poly.entity_id
_entity_poly.type
_entity_poly.pdbx_seq_one_letter_code
_entity_poly.pdbx_strand_id
1 'polypeptide(L)'
;MTDTARKARSAICHKCRATTKKLFTCIQCNNLAFCDDCWSEWELHEPGAVGWDGRPHEKSNPQVVQRLREILEPTRSATEHELEFQSDEDTTWFGVGRDSSNQPILQDYGRFATLMSDNLSSDHGNRYPQLVSFIGQTG
;
A
#
# COMPACT_ATOMS: atom_id res chain seq x y z
N MET A 1 -13.96 14.73 -10.40
CA MET A 1 -12.50 14.93 -10.26
C MET A 1 -12.25 16.10 -9.31
N THR A 2 -12.22 15.85 -8.01
CA THR A 2 -11.70 16.78 -7.00
C THR A 2 -10.78 15.96 -6.12
N ASP A 3 -9.52 15.92 -6.53
CA ASP A 3 -8.42 15.37 -5.74
C ASP A 3 -8.26 16.27 -4.51
N THR A 4 -8.96 15.88 -3.44
CA THR A 4 -8.87 16.57 -2.16
C THR A 4 -7.56 16.11 -1.56
N ALA A 5 -6.49 16.86 -1.82
CA ALA A 5 -5.16 16.65 -1.28
C ALA A 5 -5.25 16.14 0.17
N ARG A 6 -4.99 14.83 0.35
CA ARG A 6 -5.14 14.12 1.62
C ARG A 6 -4.05 14.62 2.56
N LYS A 7 -4.37 15.69 3.27
CA LYS A 7 -3.44 16.46 4.11
C LYS A 7 -2.87 15.52 5.15
N ALA A 8 -1.55 15.27 5.07
CA ALA A 8 -0.82 14.55 6.11
C ALA A 8 -1.13 15.20 7.46
N ARG A 9 -1.92 14.52 8.29
CA ARG A 9 -2.19 14.92 9.67
C ARG A 9 -0.91 14.68 10.48
N SER A 10 0.01 15.62 10.41
CA SER A 10 0.75 16.17 11.55
C SER A 10 1.96 16.97 11.06
N ALA A 11 1.75 18.27 10.81
CA ALA A 11 2.84 19.22 10.62
C ALA A 11 3.24 19.91 11.93
N ILE A 12 2.74 19.43 13.08
CA ILE A 12 2.85 20.14 14.35
C ILE A 12 3.16 19.15 15.48
N CYS A 13 4.19 19.44 16.28
CA CYS A 13 4.45 18.67 17.50
C CYS A 13 3.26 18.74 18.46
N HIS A 14 2.78 17.60 18.94
CA HIS A 14 1.62 17.53 19.83
C HIS A 14 1.85 18.29 21.16
N LYS A 15 3.05 18.18 21.74
CA LYS A 15 3.43 18.83 23.00
C LYS A 15 3.72 20.32 22.84
N CYS A 16 4.83 20.68 22.16
CA CYS A 16 5.29 22.08 22.08
C CYS A 16 4.68 22.90 20.94
N ARG A 17 3.81 22.32 20.11
CA ARG A 17 3.15 22.98 18.97
C ARG A 17 4.08 23.57 17.92
N ALA A 18 5.36 23.22 17.92
CA ALA A 18 6.32 23.64 16.90
C ALA A 18 5.99 23.01 15.54
N THR A 19 6.06 23.82 14.48
CA THR A 19 5.80 23.40 13.09
C THR A 19 7.06 23.26 12.24
N THR A 20 8.18 23.80 12.72
CA THR A 20 9.47 23.83 12.02
C THR A 20 10.40 22.67 12.38
N LYS A 21 10.07 21.91 13.43
CA LYS A 21 10.88 20.79 13.89
C LYS A 21 10.55 19.52 13.12
N LYS A 22 11.55 18.66 12.94
CA LYS A 22 11.32 17.28 12.48
C LYS A 22 10.47 16.54 13.51
N LEU A 23 9.44 15.86 13.03
CA LEU A 23 8.47 15.14 13.87
C LEU A 23 8.58 13.65 13.64
N PHE A 24 8.22 12.90 14.68
CA PHE A 24 8.24 11.45 14.73
C PHE A 24 6.94 10.93 15.32
N THR A 25 6.51 9.77 14.86
CA THR A 25 5.36 9.03 15.41
C THR A 25 5.83 7.61 15.71
N CYS A 26 5.37 7.05 16.83
CA CYS A 26 5.56 5.63 17.11
C CYS A 26 4.43 4.84 16.45
N ILE A 27 4.76 3.79 15.71
CA ILE A 27 3.77 2.91 15.08
C ILE A 27 2.87 2.20 16.12
N GLN A 28 3.40 1.97 17.33
CA GLN A 28 2.76 1.15 18.36
C GLN A 28 1.87 1.95 19.34
N CYS A 29 2.09 3.25 19.53
CA CYS A 29 1.46 3.99 20.64
C CYS A 29 0.22 4.79 20.25
N ASN A 30 0.29 5.67 19.22
CA ASN A 30 -0.85 6.42 18.69
C ASN A 30 -0.52 7.16 17.36
N ASN A 31 -1.40 8.09 16.96
CA ASN A 31 -1.28 8.91 15.76
C ASN A 31 -0.74 10.32 16.04
N LEU A 32 -0.21 10.57 17.24
CA LEU A 32 0.40 11.86 17.59
C LEU A 32 1.83 11.91 17.07
N ALA A 33 2.30 13.12 16.75
CA ALA A 33 3.68 13.34 16.36
C ALA A 33 4.38 14.26 17.35
N PHE A 34 5.63 13.93 17.67
CA PHE A 34 6.45 14.65 18.62
C PHE A 34 7.77 15.06 17.96
N CYS A 35 8.29 16.24 18.30
CA CYS A 35 9.67 16.55 17.97
C CYS A 35 10.63 15.77 18.88
N ASP A 36 11.91 15.76 18.55
CA ASP A 36 12.93 15.03 19.30
C ASP A 36 12.90 15.36 20.81
N ASP A 37 12.90 16.66 21.13
CA ASP A 37 12.88 17.17 22.52
C ASP A 37 11.63 16.76 23.31
N CYS A 38 10.50 16.57 22.63
CA CYS A 38 9.23 16.24 23.28
C CYS A 38 8.93 14.74 23.23
N TRP A 39 9.80 13.94 22.63
CA TRP A 39 9.58 12.50 22.47
C TRP A 39 9.49 11.81 23.83
N SER A 40 10.49 12.01 24.68
CA SER A 40 10.59 11.38 26.00
C SER A 40 9.76 12.04 27.10
N GLU A 41 9.09 13.15 26.78
CA GLU A 41 8.18 13.87 27.66
C GLU A 41 6.75 13.29 27.65
N TRP A 42 6.49 12.34 26.77
CA TRP A 42 5.24 11.62 26.74
C TRP A 42 5.35 10.34 27.55
N GLU A 43 4.39 10.09 28.43
CA GLU A 43 4.36 8.95 29.38
C GLU A 43 4.68 7.60 28.73
N LEU A 44 4.21 7.35 27.50
CA LEU A 44 4.48 6.08 26.79
C LEU A 44 5.91 5.97 26.21
N HIS A 45 6.67 7.05 26.19
CA HIS A 45 8.02 7.13 25.63
C HIS A 45 9.05 7.57 26.68
N GLU A 46 8.71 7.48 27.97
CA GLU A 46 9.66 7.75 29.06
C GLU A 46 10.93 6.90 28.90
N PRO A 47 12.08 7.36 29.43
CA PRO A 47 13.31 6.58 29.37
C PRO A 47 13.13 5.17 29.95
N GLY A 48 13.40 4.15 29.14
CA GLY A 48 13.21 2.74 29.50
C GLY A 48 11.85 2.15 29.09
N ALA A 49 10.92 2.96 28.57
CA ALA A 49 9.70 2.47 27.96
C ALA A 49 10.01 1.62 26.72
N VAL A 50 9.31 0.49 26.63
CA VAL A 50 9.46 -0.49 25.55
C VAL A 50 8.11 -0.83 24.94
N GLY A 51 8.15 -1.15 23.66
CA GLY A 51 7.03 -1.69 22.91
C GLY A 51 6.61 -3.09 23.34
N TRP A 52 5.53 -3.56 22.74
CA TRP A 52 5.07 -4.95 22.84
C TRP A 52 6.11 -6.03 22.50
N ASP A 53 7.15 -5.67 21.74
CA ASP A 53 8.27 -6.53 21.35
C ASP A 53 9.47 -6.43 22.31
N GLY A 54 9.33 -5.68 23.41
CA GLY A 54 10.37 -5.46 24.42
C GLY A 54 11.51 -4.55 23.96
N ARG A 55 11.36 -3.86 22.82
CA ARG A 55 12.36 -2.93 22.28
C ARG A 55 11.97 -1.47 22.54
N PRO A 56 12.94 -0.54 22.62
CA PRO A 56 12.65 0.87 22.71
C PRO A 56 11.75 1.34 21.55
N HIS A 57 10.82 2.24 21.85
CA HIS A 57 9.92 2.79 20.84
C HIS A 57 10.67 3.47 19.70
N GLU A 58 10.35 3.10 18.47
CA GLU A 58 10.99 3.63 17.27
C GLU A 58 10.41 5.01 16.86
N LYS A 59 11.31 5.95 16.57
CA LYS A 59 11.00 7.26 15.98
C LYS A 59 10.82 7.13 14.46
N SER A 60 9.61 6.83 14.01
CA SER A 60 9.32 6.66 12.58
C SER A 60 8.77 7.95 11.93
N ASN A 61 8.88 8.04 10.60
CA ASN A 61 8.35 9.18 9.84
C ASN A 61 6.81 9.15 9.86
N PRO A 62 6.12 10.21 10.32
CA PRO A 62 4.65 10.26 10.39
C PRO A 62 3.96 9.98 9.06
N GLN A 63 4.52 10.40 7.93
CA GLN A 63 3.94 10.16 6.61
C GLN A 63 4.00 8.68 6.21
N VAL A 64 5.09 8.00 6.57
CA VAL A 64 5.24 6.56 6.30
C VAL A 64 4.27 5.76 7.15
N VAL A 65 4.20 6.06 8.45
CA VAL A 65 3.27 5.40 9.38
C VAL A 65 1.82 5.62 8.94
N GLN A 66 1.46 6.85 8.52
CA GLN A 66 0.12 7.14 8.03
C GLN A 66 -0.23 6.32 6.79
N ARG A 67 0.67 6.24 5.80
CA ARG A 67 0.46 5.42 4.60
C ARG A 67 0.31 3.94 4.96
N LEU A 68 1.14 3.42 5.86
CA LEU A 68 1.05 2.04 6.32
C LEU A 68 -0.31 1.74 6.95
N ARG A 69 -0.82 2.63 7.80
CA ARG A 69 -2.16 2.47 8.39
C ARG A 69 -3.26 2.53 7.34
N GLU A 70 -3.17 3.43 6.37
CA GLU A 70 -4.15 3.51 5.27
C GLU A 70 -4.19 2.22 4.43
N ILE A 71 -3.07 1.51 4.32
CA ILE A 71 -2.98 0.22 3.63
C ILE A 71 -3.52 -0.92 4.50
N LEU A 72 -3.12 -0.99 5.77
CA LEU A 72 -3.44 -2.12 6.66
C LEU A 72 -4.83 -2.03 7.27
N GLU A 73 -5.34 -0.81 7.45
CA GLU A 73 -6.62 -0.48 8.08
C GLU A 73 -7.42 0.46 7.17
N PRO A 74 -7.78 0.01 5.96
CA PRO A 74 -8.46 0.87 5.00
C PRO A 74 -9.86 1.22 5.52
N THR A 75 -10.17 2.52 5.60
CA THR A 75 -11.49 3.02 6.01
C THR A 75 -12.48 3.12 4.85
N ARG A 76 -12.18 2.50 3.71
CA ARG A 76 -13.00 2.57 2.49
C ARG A 76 -14.29 1.78 2.65
N SER A 77 -15.38 2.30 2.10
CA SER A 77 -16.66 1.58 2.01
C SER A 77 -16.56 0.42 1.02
N ALA A 78 -17.50 -0.53 1.11
CA ALA A 78 -17.57 -1.64 0.17
C ALA A 78 -17.72 -1.17 -1.29
N THR A 79 -18.47 -0.08 -1.52
CA THR A 79 -18.64 0.52 -2.85
C THR A 79 -17.36 1.14 -3.39
N GLU A 80 -16.60 1.86 -2.55
CA GLU A 80 -15.30 2.41 -2.96
C GLU A 80 -14.30 1.30 -3.30
N HIS A 81 -14.31 0.22 -2.52
CA HIS A 81 -13.47 -0.94 -2.79
C HIS A 81 -13.81 -1.62 -4.13
N GLU A 82 -15.10 -1.77 -4.45
CA GLU A 82 -15.55 -2.32 -5.73
C GLU A 82 -15.14 -1.44 -6.91
N LEU A 83 -15.23 -0.12 -6.76
CA LEU A 83 -14.78 0.83 -7.79
C LEU A 83 -13.26 0.78 -8.01
N GLU A 84 -12.48 0.64 -6.95
CA GLU A 84 -11.03 0.44 -7.04
C GLU A 84 -10.71 -0.89 -7.73
N PHE A 85 -11.46 -1.96 -7.45
CA PHE A 85 -11.30 -3.24 -8.13
C PHE A 85 -11.59 -3.14 -9.63
N GLN A 86 -12.66 -2.45 -10.02
CA GLN A 86 -12.98 -2.18 -11.43
C GLN A 86 -11.91 -1.30 -12.10
N SER A 87 -11.35 -0.33 -11.39
CA SER A 87 -10.23 0.50 -11.88
C SER A 87 -8.95 -0.32 -12.08
N ASP A 88 -8.73 -1.34 -11.26
CA ASP A 88 -7.55 -2.20 -11.31
C ASP A 88 -7.76 -3.42 -12.23
N GLU A 89 -8.95 -3.61 -12.80
CA GLU A 89 -9.28 -4.73 -13.70
C GLU A 89 -8.30 -4.79 -14.88
N ASP A 90 -7.93 -3.65 -15.46
CA ASP A 90 -6.96 -3.53 -16.56
C ASP A 90 -5.52 -3.90 -16.17
N THR A 91 -5.23 -3.96 -14.87
CA THR A 91 -3.93 -4.40 -14.31
C THR A 91 -3.92 -5.88 -13.96
N THR A 92 -5.04 -6.58 -14.12
CA THR A 92 -5.12 -8.03 -13.91
C THR A 92 -4.64 -8.73 -15.18
N TRP A 93 -3.40 -9.23 -15.17
CA TRP A 93 -2.80 -9.79 -16.38
C TRP A 93 -3.27 -11.22 -16.65
N PHE A 94 -3.07 -12.11 -15.68
CA PHE A 94 -3.44 -13.51 -15.76
C PHE A 94 -3.82 -13.99 -14.37
N GLY A 95 -4.85 -14.82 -14.29
CA GLY A 95 -5.33 -15.39 -13.04
C GLY A 95 -5.87 -16.81 -13.22
N VAL A 96 -6.29 -17.41 -12.12
CA VAL A 96 -6.99 -18.69 -12.12
C VAL A 96 -8.43 -18.42 -11.71
N GLY A 97 -9.36 -18.57 -12.66
CA GLY A 97 -10.80 -18.56 -12.42
C GLY A 97 -11.34 -19.96 -12.17
N ARG A 98 -12.65 -20.08 -11.97
CA ARG A 98 -13.35 -21.38 -11.93
C ARG A 98 -14.53 -21.37 -12.89
N ASP A 99 -14.71 -22.47 -13.61
CA ASP A 99 -15.86 -22.64 -14.50
C ASP A 99 -17.14 -23.09 -13.74
N SER A 100 -18.24 -23.29 -14.46
CA SER A 100 -19.51 -23.77 -13.91
C SER A 100 -19.44 -25.16 -13.25
N SER A 101 -18.39 -25.93 -13.57
CA SER A 101 -18.09 -27.23 -12.98
C SER A 101 -17.04 -27.14 -11.88
N ASN A 102 -16.73 -25.93 -11.41
CA ASN A 102 -15.76 -25.60 -10.38
C ASN A 102 -14.31 -25.98 -10.73
N GLN A 103 -14.00 -26.20 -12.02
CA GLN A 103 -12.66 -26.52 -12.50
C GLN A 103 -11.83 -25.25 -12.69
N PRO A 104 -10.53 -25.27 -12.35
CA PRO A 104 -9.66 -24.13 -12.54
C PRO A 104 -9.45 -23.85 -14.03
N ILE A 105 -9.63 -22.59 -14.43
CA ILE A 105 -9.38 -22.11 -15.79
C ILE A 105 -8.38 -20.95 -15.76
N LEU A 106 -7.51 -20.87 -16.77
CA LEU A 106 -6.67 -19.69 -16.96
C LEU A 106 -7.55 -18.55 -17.45
N GLN A 107 -7.51 -17.43 -16.74
CA GLN A 107 -8.26 -16.23 -17.07
C GLN A 107 -7.29 -15.12 -17.46
N ASP A 108 -7.43 -14.59 -18.66
CA ASP A 108 -6.54 -13.58 -19.26
C ASP A 108 -7.18 -12.18 -19.31
N TYR A 109 -8.45 -12.05 -18.89
CA TYR A 109 -9.21 -10.80 -18.83
C TYR A 109 -9.11 -9.96 -20.12
N GLY A 110 -8.97 -10.62 -21.28
CA GLY A 110 -8.78 -9.97 -22.58
C GLY A 110 -7.39 -9.35 -22.83
N ARG A 111 -6.50 -9.33 -21.83
CA ARG A 111 -5.17 -8.71 -21.91
C ARG A 111 -4.28 -9.39 -22.94
N PHE A 112 -4.37 -10.71 -23.07
CA PHE A 112 -3.62 -11.46 -24.08
C PHE A 112 -3.98 -10.99 -25.49
N ALA A 113 -5.27 -10.83 -25.77
CA ALA A 113 -5.75 -10.34 -27.06
C ALA A 113 -5.24 -8.90 -27.33
N THR A 114 -5.29 -8.01 -26.34
CA THR A 114 -4.78 -6.63 -26.43
C THR A 114 -3.27 -6.58 -26.71
N LEU A 115 -2.47 -7.39 -26.00
CA LEU A 115 -1.02 -7.47 -26.24
C LEU A 115 -0.71 -7.98 -27.65
N MET A 116 -1.52 -8.90 -28.16
CA MET A 116 -1.40 -9.42 -29.51
C MET A 116 -1.79 -8.40 -30.58
N SER A 117 -2.82 -7.59 -30.34
CA SER A 117 -3.20 -6.51 -31.25
C SER A 117 -2.18 -5.39 -31.31
N ASP A 118 -1.61 -4.99 -30.17
CA ASP A 118 -0.64 -3.88 -30.09
C ASP A 118 0.70 -4.23 -30.77
N ASN A 119 1.05 -5.51 -30.82
CA ASN A 119 2.32 -5.97 -31.41
C ASN A 119 2.25 -6.31 -32.91
N LEU A 120 1.08 -6.20 -33.54
CA LEU A 120 0.89 -6.35 -34.99
C LEU A 120 1.36 -5.10 -35.75
N SER A 121 2.65 -4.78 -35.65
CA SER A 121 3.28 -3.80 -36.54
C SER A 121 3.80 -4.52 -37.80
N SER A 122 3.57 -3.92 -38.98
CA SER A 122 3.92 -4.50 -40.28
C SER A 122 5.42 -4.68 -40.52
N ASP A 123 6.27 -4.14 -39.64
CA ASP A 123 7.74 -4.14 -39.78
C ASP A 123 8.42 -5.33 -39.09
N HIS A 124 7.65 -6.16 -38.38
CA HIS A 124 8.15 -7.32 -37.67
C HIS A 124 7.36 -8.55 -38.14
N GLY A 125 8.04 -9.54 -38.73
CA GLY A 125 7.42 -10.78 -39.22
C GLY A 125 6.64 -11.54 -38.14
N ASN A 126 6.06 -12.71 -38.49
CA ASN A 126 5.19 -13.48 -37.59
C ASN A 126 5.76 -13.63 -36.17
N ARG A 127 5.09 -13.02 -35.17
CA ARG A 127 5.41 -13.14 -33.74
C ARG A 127 4.39 -14.07 -33.07
N TYR A 128 4.88 -14.99 -32.24
CA TYR A 128 4.07 -15.90 -31.46
C TYR A 128 4.32 -15.66 -29.97
N PRO A 129 3.32 -15.26 -29.19
CA PRO A 129 3.47 -15.04 -27.75
C PRO A 129 3.70 -16.39 -27.06
N GLN A 130 4.50 -16.39 -26.00
CA GLN A 130 4.72 -17.56 -25.17
C GLN A 130 4.44 -17.21 -23.71
N LEU A 131 3.62 -18.02 -23.06
CA LEU A 131 3.42 -17.96 -21.61
C LEU A 131 4.46 -18.87 -20.95
N VAL A 132 5.31 -18.29 -20.11
CA VAL A 132 6.27 -19.05 -19.29
C VAL A 132 5.80 -18.99 -17.85
N SER A 133 5.58 -20.16 -17.24
CA SER A 133 5.23 -20.28 -15.83
C SER A 133 6.40 -20.87 -15.05
N PHE A 134 6.65 -20.32 -13.86
CA PHE A 134 7.65 -20.83 -12.94
C PHE A 134 6.94 -21.44 -11.73
N ILE A 135 7.23 -22.71 -11.44
CA ILE A 135 6.78 -23.37 -10.21
C ILE A 135 8.00 -23.45 -9.29
N GLY A 136 7.97 -22.74 -8.17
CA GLY A 136 9.05 -22.71 -7.21
C GLY A 136 8.57 -22.24 -5.84
N GLN A 137 9.33 -22.56 -4.80
CA GLN A 137 9.08 -22.04 -3.45
C GLN A 137 9.35 -20.53 -3.46
N THR A 138 8.28 -19.74 -3.37
CA THR A 138 8.38 -18.31 -3.08
C THR A 138 8.71 -18.16 -1.59
N GLY A 139 9.82 -17.49 -1.28
CA GLY A 139 10.37 -17.34 0.07
C GLY A 139 9.54 -16.45 1.00
#